data_AF-A0A7T0G3L9-F1
#
_entry.id   AF-A0A7T0G3L9-F1
#
_cell.length_a   1.000
_cell.length_b   1.000
_cell.length_c   1.000
_cell.angle_alpha   90.00
_cell.angle_beta   90.00
_cell.angle_gamma   90.00
#
_symmetry.space_group_name_H-M   'P 1'
#
loop_
_entity.id
_entity.type
_entity.pdbx_description
1 polymer ?
#
loop_
_entity_poly.entity_id
_entity_poly.type
_entity_poly.pdbx_seq_one_letter_code
_entity_poly.pdbx_strand_id
1 'polypeptide(L)'
;MLETLFIAFLLLLFISPKTGLAALLGLWTTFQLHRAYRLGRSQPREGRPLLRLSRSLRTINALLSLALAAALAGMVYFIILENRLLFVFNLMFCFAVALRWFDFTFSLFHKQVARKYPELRLPGESALFAICLAWSRPAGFGVGLSPVFFDAGYLHASKGRLEFNGALTRQSYLLVDLQRIEKLSSDGFRIVLAKPSGPCQTEILKFRLKYQFYPFKSRIERDRMIYQLTNPNEEPA
;
A
#
# COMPACT_ATOMS: atom_id res chain seq x y z
N MET A 1 26.74 12.53 14.44
CA MET A 1 26.18 13.14 13.21
C MET A 1 24.66 13.07 13.14
N LEU A 2 24.04 11.91 13.38
CA LEU A 2 22.57 11.76 13.29
C LEU A 2 21.83 12.53 14.41
N GLU A 3 22.39 12.59 15.61
CA GLU A 3 21.87 13.40 16.72
C GLU A 3 21.92 14.90 16.43
N THR A 4 23.02 15.40 15.86
CA THR A 4 23.16 16.82 15.48
C THR A 4 22.12 17.22 14.43
N LEU A 5 21.86 16.33 13.47
CA LEU A 5 20.85 16.51 12.43
C LEU A 5 19.43 16.48 13.00
N PHE A 6 19.19 15.62 14.00
CA PHE A 6 17.92 15.54 14.73
C PHE A 6 17.67 16.78 15.60
N ILE A 7 18.69 17.28 16.30
CA ILE A 7 18.60 18.53 17.09
C ILE A 7 18.34 19.72 16.16
N ALA A 8 19.08 19.83 15.05
CA ALA A 8 18.85 20.88 14.05
C ALA A 8 17.44 20.80 13.45
N PHE A 9 16.93 19.58 13.22
CA PHE A 9 15.58 19.34 12.74
C PHE A 9 14.50 19.79 13.74
N LEU A 10 14.66 19.46 15.02
CA LEU A 10 13.76 19.94 16.07
C LEU A 10 13.80 21.46 16.19
N LEU A 11 14.99 22.06 16.21
CA LEU A 11 15.16 23.51 16.26
C LEU A 11 14.51 24.20 15.06
N LEU A 12 14.63 23.65 13.85
CA LEU A 12 13.99 24.17 12.65
C LEU A 12 12.45 24.19 12.78
N LEU A 13 11.86 23.13 13.35
CA LEU A 13 10.42 23.02 13.56
C LEU A 13 9.88 23.96 14.65
N PHE A 14 10.66 24.21 15.70
CA PHE A 14 10.26 25.09 16.80
C PHE A 14 10.52 26.58 16.49
N ILE A 15 11.65 26.91 15.87
CA ILE A 15 12.04 28.30 15.59
C ILE A 15 11.29 28.85 14.38
N SER A 16 11.16 28.07 13.31
CA SER A 16 10.40 28.45 12.11
C SER A 16 9.51 27.30 11.65
N PRO A 17 8.36 27.08 12.31
CA PRO A 17 7.47 25.95 11.99
C PRO A 17 7.03 25.94 10.53
N LYS A 18 6.83 27.12 9.91
CA LYS A 18 6.50 27.22 8.49
C LYS A 18 7.63 26.71 7.60
N THR A 19 8.87 27.14 7.85
CA THR A 19 10.05 26.70 7.08
C THR A 19 10.33 25.21 7.32
N GLY A 20 10.21 24.74 8.57
CA GLY A 20 10.40 23.34 8.91
C GLY A 20 9.38 22.43 8.24
N LEU A 21 8.11 22.81 8.24
CA LEU A 21 7.05 22.10 7.51
C LEU A 21 7.29 22.10 6.01
N ALA A 22 7.69 23.24 5.42
CA ALA A 22 7.99 23.32 3.99
C ALA A 22 9.16 22.41 3.60
N ALA A 23 10.24 22.39 4.38
CA ALA A 23 11.38 21.50 4.16
C ALA A 23 11.00 20.02 4.28
N LEU A 24 10.20 19.66 5.29
CA LEU A 24 9.67 18.31 5.46
C LEU A 24 8.81 17.86 4.28
N LEU A 25 7.91 18.72 3.84
CA LEU A 25 7.07 18.46 2.67
C LEU A 25 7.92 18.32 1.41
N GLY A 26 8.93 19.17 1.23
CA GLY A 26 9.90 19.08 0.13
C GLY A 26 10.68 17.76 0.11
N LEU A 27 11.22 17.34 1.25
CA LEU A 27 11.93 16.06 1.39
C LEU A 27 11.00 14.87 1.16
N TRP A 28 9.81 14.90 1.75
CA TRP A 28 8.81 13.85 1.60
C TRP A 28 8.36 13.71 0.14
N THR A 29 8.02 14.81 -0.52
CA THR A 29 7.59 14.81 -1.93
C THR A 29 8.72 14.32 -2.83
N THR A 30 9.94 14.80 -2.65
CA THR A 30 11.11 14.36 -3.41
C THR A 30 11.36 12.86 -3.23
N PHE A 31 11.26 12.36 -2.00
CA PHE A 31 11.39 10.93 -1.71
C PHE A 31 10.29 10.08 -2.39
N GLN A 32 9.04 10.54 -2.37
CA GLN A 32 7.94 9.82 -3.04
C GLN A 32 8.08 9.84 -4.56
N LEU A 33 8.51 10.97 -5.14
CA LEU A 33 8.80 11.09 -6.57
C LEU A 33 9.95 10.16 -6.97
N HIS A 34 11.04 10.15 -6.21
CA HIS A 34 12.16 9.23 -6.42
C HIS A 34 11.70 7.76 -6.40
N ARG A 35 10.88 7.37 -5.42
CA ARG A 35 10.32 6.01 -5.35
C ARG A 35 9.41 5.69 -6.53
N ALA A 36 8.57 6.63 -6.95
CA ALA A 36 7.68 6.45 -8.09
C ALA A 36 8.46 6.35 -9.42
N TYR A 37 9.51 7.15 -9.57
CA TYR A 37 10.42 7.10 -10.70
C TYR A 37 11.14 5.74 -10.76
N ARG A 38 11.74 5.31 -9.64
CA ARG A 38 12.47 4.05 -9.58
C ARG A 38 11.57 2.86 -9.90
N LEU A 39 10.40 2.78 -9.27
CA LEU A 39 9.41 1.74 -9.57
C LEU A 39 8.99 1.76 -11.05
N GLY A 40 8.79 2.95 -11.64
CA GLY A 40 8.45 3.07 -13.06
C GLY A 40 9.58 2.63 -14.00
N ARG A 41 10.84 2.85 -13.60
CA ARG A 41 12.03 2.46 -14.37
C ARG A 41 12.29 0.96 -14.31
N SER A 42 12.14 0.33 -13.15
CA SER A 42 12.36 -1.10 -12.95
C SER A 42 11.19 -1.98 -13.39
N GLN A 43 9.97 -1.43 -13.48
CA GLN A 43 8.81 -2.19 -13.94
C GLN A 43 8.98 -2.65 -15.40
N PRO A 44 8.73 -3.93 -15.71
CA PRO A 44 8.69 -4.42 -17.09
C PRO A 44 7.65 -3.65 -17.92
N ARG A 45 7.88 -3.56 -19.23
CA ARG A 45 7.04 -2.76 -20.15
C ARG A 45 5.56 -3.14 -20.07
N GLU A 46 5.28 -4.45 -20.00
CA GLU A 46 3.95 -5.02 -19.86
C GLU A 46 3.22 -4.60 -18.58
N GLY A 47 3.97 -4.33 -17.49
CA GLY A 47 3.43 -3.90 -16.21
C GLY A 47 3.21 -2.38 -16.07
N ARG A 48 3.74 -1.57 -16.98
CA ARG A 48 3.57 -0.10 -16.93
C ARG A 48 2.11 0.36 -17.04
N PRO A 49 1.24 -0.25 -17.86
CA PRO A 49 -0.18 0.07 -17.87
C PRO A 49 -0.87 -0.21 -16.53
N LEU A 50 -0.51 -1.30 -15.85
CA LEU A 50 -1.03 -1.63 -14.53
C LEU A 50 -0.63 -0.58 -13.48
N LEU A 51 0.62 -0.14 -13.51
CA LEU A 51 1.11 0.97 -12.68
C LEU A 51 0.36 2.29 -12.95
N ARG A 52 0.18 2.65 -14.23
CA ARG A 52 -0.57 3.86 -14.61
C ARG A 52 -2.00 3.80 -14.10
N LEU A 53 -2.67 2.66 -14.31
CA LEU A 53 -4.01 2.43 -13.81
C LEU A 53 -4.10 2.61 -12.29
N SER A 54 -3.20 1.96 -11.54
CA SER A 54 -3.17 2.08 -10.07
C SER A 54 -2.96 3.52 -9.61
N ARG A 55 -2.10 4.28 -10.29
CA ARG A 55 -1.86 5.70 -9.98
C ARG A 55 -3.10 6.55 -10.27
N SER A 56 -3.68 6.42 -11.46
CA SER A 56 -4.87 7.18 -11.85
C SER A 56 -6.04 6.95 -10.89
N LEU A 57 -6.31 5.68 -10.55
CA LEU A 57 -7.38 5.36 -9.62
C LEU A 57 -7.09 5.84 -8.20
N ARG A 58 -5.83 5.83 -7.75
CA ARG A 58 -5.47 6.42 -6.45
C ARG A 58 -5.75 7.92 -6.42
N THR A 59 -5.46 8.63 -7.50
CA THR A 59 -5.77 10.07 -7.62
C THR A 59 -7.28 10.29 -7.60
N ILE A 60 -8.05 9.49 -8.35
CA ILE A 60 -9.52 9.56 -8.34
C ILE A 60 -10.06 9.28 -6.94
N ASN A 61 -9.53 8.28 -6.22
CA ASN A 61 -9.94 7.98 -4.85
C ASN A 61 -9.70 9.17 -3.93
N ALA A 62 -8.54 9.83 -4.05
CA ALA A 62 -8.24 11.03 -3.26
C ALA A 62 -9.22 12.18 -3.56
N LEU A 63 -9.59 12.39 -4.82
CA LEU A 63 -10.60 13.39 -5.19
C LEU A 63 -11.97 13.07 -4.62
N LEU A 64 -12.40 11.79 -4.68
CA LEU A 64 -13.67 11.36 -4.11
C LEU A 64 -13.68 11.46 -2.58
N SER A 65 -12.57 11.11 -1.92
CA SER A 65 -12.41 11.33 -0.47
C SER A 65 -12.46 12.81 -0.10
N LEU A 66 -11.89 13.70 -0.92
CA LEU A 66 -11.95 15.15 -0.71
C LEU A 66 -13.37 15.68 -0.89
N ALA A 67 -14.09 15.21 -1.91
CA ALA A 67 -15.49 15.59 -2.13
C ALA A 67 -16.38 15.15 -0.94
N LEU A 68 -16.22 13.92 -0.45
CA LEU A 68 -16.94 13.44 0.73
C LEU A 68 -16.59 14.28 1.97
N ALA A 69 -15.31 14.59 2.16
CA ALA A 69 -14.86 15.41 3.29
C ALA A 69 -15.44 16.82 3.23
N ALA A 70 -15.50 17.43 2.04
CA ALA A 70 -16.10 18.74 1.86
C ALA A 70 -17.60 18.73 2.16
N ALA A 71 -18.33 17.68 1.73
CA ALA A 71 -19.74 17.53 2.05
C ALA A 71 -19.99 17.41 3.56
N LEU A 72 -19.22 16.57 4.26
CA LEU A 72 -19.32 16.38 5.72
C LEU A 72 -18.91 17.64 6.49
N ALA A 73 -17.82 18.29 6.09
CA ALA A 73 -17.35 19.50 6.74
C ALA A 73 -18.31 20.68 6.53
N GLY A 74 -18.89 20.79 5.33
CA GLY A 74 -19.91 21.78 5.01
C GLY A 74 -21.16 21.60 5.87
N MET A 75 -21.64 20.35 6.03
CA MET A 75 -22.76 20.05 6.90
C MET A 75 -22.53 20.53 8.34
N VAL A 76 -21.36 20.23 8.93
CA VAL A 76 -21.02 20.69 10.29
C VAL A 76 -20.90 22.21 10.38
N TYR A 77 -20.32 22.85 9.37
CA TYR A 77 -20.17 24.31 9.33
C TYR A 77 -21.52 25.02 9.37
N PHE A 78 -22.50 24.55 8.59
CA PHE A 78 -23.85 25.13 8.57
C PHE A 78 -24.68 24.82 9.82
N ILE A 79 -24.39 23.72 10.52
CA ILE A 79 -25.19 23.28 11.69
C ILE A 79 -24.66 23.85 13.01
N ILE A 80 -23.33 23.95 13.19
CA ILE A 80 -22.75 24.12 14.53
C ILE A 80 -22.04 25.48 14.69
N LEU A 81 -21.10 25.85 13.82
CA LEU A 81 -20.18 26.97 14.06
C LEU A 81 -19.70 27.63 12.75
N GLU A 82 -20.00 28.91 12.57
CA GLU A 82 -19.48 29.78 11.49
C GLU A 82 -18.00 30.17 11.72
N ASN A 83 -17.13 29.20 12.00
CA ASN A 83 -15.70 29.44 12.22
C ASN A 83 -14.86 28.79 11.10
N ARG A 84 -14.15 29.63 10.33
CA ARG A 84 -13.31 29.19 9.21
C ARG A 84 -12.19 28.23 9.61
N LEU A 85 -11.58 28.42 10.78
CA LEU A 85 -10.51 27.53 11.25
C LEU A 85 -11.07 26.15 11.62
N LEU A 86 -12.23 26.12 12.26
CA LEU A 86 -12.93 24.87 12.60
C LEU A 86 -13.37 24.12 11.33
N PHE A 87 -13.84 24.84 10.31
CA PHE A 87 -14.16 24.24 9.01
C PHE A 87 -12.94 23.57 8.39
N VAL A 88 -11.79 24.27 8.32
CA VAL A 88 -10.56 23.71 7.75
C VAL A 88 -10.09 22.50 8.54
N PHE A 89 -10.14 22.55 9.89
CA PHE A 89 -9.82 21.41 10.72
C PHE A 89 -10.72 20.21 10.43
N ASN A 90 -12.04 20.43 10.39
CA ASN A 90 -13.01 19.37 10.14
C ASN A 90 -12.88 18.79 8.73
N LEU A 91 -12.63 19.63 7.72
CA LEU A 91 -12.35 19.20 6.36
C LEU A 91 -11.14 18.27 6.32
N MET A 92 -10.03 18.66 6.95
CA MET A 92 -8.81 17.85 7.00
C MET A 92 -9.02 16.53 7.75
N PHE A 93 -9.78 16.56 8.85
CA PHE A 93 -10.12 15.37 9.62
C PHE A 93 -11.00 14.41 8.82
N CYS A 94 -12.12 14.89 8.27
CA CYS A 94 -13.01 14.09 7.43
C CYS A 94 -12.28 13.54 6.20
N PHE A 95 -11.36 14.32 5.61
CA PHE A 95 -10.54 13.87 4.48
C PHE A 95 -9.60 12.73 4.88
N ALA A 96 -8.91 12.86 6.01
CA ALA A 96 -8.02 11.80 6.52
C ALA A 96 -8.79 10.51 6.81
N VAL A 97 -9.96 10.61 7.45
CA VAL A 97 -10.85 9.46 7.70
C VAL A 97 -11.33 8.86 6.38
N ALA A 98 -11.82 9.69 5.46
CA ALA A 98 -12.36 9.23 4.18
C ALA A 98 -11.30 8.51 3.35
N LEU A 99 -10.08 9.06 3.28
CA LEU A 99 -8.97 8.46 2.54
C LEU A 99 -8.49 7.14 3.17
N ARG A 100 -8.61 7.01 4.50
CA ARG A 100 -8.17 5.83 5.25
C ARG A 100 -9.19 4.70 5.25
N TRP A 101 -10.48 5.02 5.21
CA TRP A 101 -11.58 4.06 5.40
C TRP A 101 -12.27 3.68 4.09
N PHE A 102 -12.27 4.55 3.08
CA PHE A 102 -12.93 4.31 1.80
C PHE A 102 -11.93 4.17 0.66
N ASP A 103 -12.08 3.08 -0.09
CA ASP A 103 -11.48 2.94 -1.41
C ASP A 103 -12.57 2.77 -2.46
N PHE A 104 -13.09 3.91 -2.90
CA PHE A 104 -14.14 4.01 -3.91
C PHE A 104 -13.72 3.39 -5.25
N THR A 105 -12.41 3.29 -5.48
CA THR A 105 -11.85 2.84 -6.76
C THR A 105 -11.45 1.38 -6.77
N PHE A 106 -11.52 0.69 -5.63
CA PHE A 106 -11.06 -0.69 -5.52
C PHE A 106 -11.79 -1.64 -6.48
N SER A 107 -13.13 -1.63 -6.45
CA SER A 107 -13.93 -2.50 -7.33
C SER A 107 -13.65 -2.22 -8.80
N LEU A 108 -13.47 -0.94 -9.15
CA LEU A 108 -13.12 -0.53 -10.50
C LEU A 108 -11.71 -1.02 -10.89
N PHE A 109 -10.74 -0.93 -9.99
CA PHE A 109 -9.38 -1.43 -10.20
C PHE A 109 -9.40 -2.94 -10.46
N HIS A 110 -10.06 -3.70 -9.59
CA HIS A 110 -10.18 -5.15 -9.72
C HIS A 110 -10.82 -5.55 -11.06
N LYS A 111 -11.96 -4.96 -11.41
CA LYS A 111 -12.64 -5.22 -12.70
C LYS A 111 -11.76 -4.89 -13.90
N GLN A 112 -11.04 -3.77 -13.87
CA GLN A 112 -10.16 -3.38 -14.97
C GLN A 112 -8.92 -4.29 -15.09
N VAL A 113 -8.36 -4.74 -13.97
CA VAL A 113 -7.28 -5.74 -13.98
C VAL A 113 -7.79 -7.06 -14.57
N ALA A 114 -8.91 -7.58 -14.09
CA ALA A 114 -9.49 -8.83 -14.60
C ALA A 114 -9.81 -8.76 -16.11
N ARG A 115 -10.35 -7.62 -16.58
CA ARG A 115 -10.63 -7.40 -18.00
C ARG A 115 -9.36 -7.35 -18.86
N LYS A 116 -8.29 -6.75 -18.33
CA LYS A 116 -7.05 -6.53 -19.08
C LYS A 116 -6.14 -7.74 -19.09
N TYR A 117 -6.20 -8.57 -18.06
CA TYR A 117 -5.38 -9.77 -17.90
C TYR A 117 -6.30 -10.99 -17.75
N PRO A 118 -6.87 -11.50 -18.86
CA PRO A 118 -7.83 -12.62 -18.82
C PRO A 118 -7.20 -13.94 -18.36
N GLU A 119 -5.87 -14.06 -18.41
CA GLU A 119 -5.12 -15.22 -17.94
C GLU A 119 -5.00 -15.28 -16.40
N LEU A 120 -5.51 -14.27 -15.70
CA LEU A 120 -5.54 -14.19 -14.25
C LEU A 120 -6.55 -15.22 -13.70
N ARG A 121 -6.03 -16.38 -13.28
CA ARG A 121 -6.84 -17.47 -12.71
C ARG A 121 -6.95 -17.34 -11.21
N LEU A 122 -8.07 -17.79 -10.64
CA LEU A 122 -8.16 -17.97 -9.19
C LEU A 122 -7.32 -19.21 -8.80
N PRO A 123 -6.30 -19.07 -7.93
CA PRO A 123 -5.50 -20.20 -7.46
C PRO A 123 -6.26 -21.13 -6.51
N GLY A 124 -7.41 -20.71 -5.98
CA GLY A 124 -8.29 -21.51 -5.13
C GLY A 124 -9.59 -20.78 -4.78
N GLU A 125 -10.55 -21.48 -4.17
CA GLU A 125 -11.88 -20.92 -3.82
C GLU A 125 -11.81 -19.79 -2.78
N SER A 126 -10.81 -19.82 -1.90
CA SER A 126 -10.56 -18.78 -0.88
C SER A 126 -9.55 -17.72 -1.32
N ALA A 127 -9.26 -17.60 -2.62
CA ALA A 127 -8.28 -16.64 -3.10
C ALA A 127 -8.80 -15.20 -2.98
N LEU A 128 -7.96 -14.30 -2.47
CA LEU A 128 -8.28 -12.90 -2.27
C LEU A 128 -7.55 -12.02 -3.25
N PHE A 129 -8.23 -11.01 -3.79
CA PHE A 129 -7.56 -10.04 -4.64
C PHE A 129 -6.60 -9.17 -3.82
N ALA A 130 -5.34 -9.15 -4.22
CA ALA A 130 -4.26 -8.49 -3.51
C ALA A 130 -3.39 -7.67 -4.46
N ILE A 131 -2.86 -6.57 -3.94
CA ILE A 131 -1.79 -5.81 -4.59
C ILE A 131 -0.46 -6.26 -4.00
N CYS A 132 0.48 -6.64 -4.86
CA CYS A 132 1.84 -6.98 -4.49
C CYS A 132 2.78 -5.83 -4.84
N LEU A 133 3.55 -5.37 -3.86
CA LEU A 133 4.64 -4.42 -4.05
C LEU A 133 5.94 -5.06 -3.56
N ALA A 134 6.82 -5.36 -4.50
CA ALA A 134 8.12 -5.95 -4.28
C ALA A 134 9.18 -4.86 -4.05
N TRP A 135 10.09 -5.12 -3.11
CA TRP A 135 11.15 -4.21 -2.71
C TRP A 135 12.49 -4.92 -2.75
N SER A 136 13.50 -4.17 -3.18
CA SER A 136 14.89 -4.62 -3.23
C SER A 136 15.81 -3.46 -2.87
N ARG A 137 17.02 -3.77 -2.39
CA ARG A 137 18.05 -2.76 -2.17
C ARG A 137 18.52 -2.17 -3.51
N PRO A 138 18.81 -0.87 -3.58
CA PRO A 138 19.48 -0.29 -4.75
C PRO A 138 20.83 -0.94 -5.01
N ALA A 139 21.08 -1.26 -6.29
CA ALA A 139 22.44 -1.28 -6.80
C ALA A 139 22.91 0.18 -6.94
N GLY A 140 23.64 0.70 -5.95
CA GLY A 140 24.21 2.05 -5.97
C GLY A 140 24.15 2.81 -4.63
N PHE A 141 24.59 4.08 -4.65
CA PHE A 141 24.55 4.97 -3.49
C PHE A 141 23.10 5.35 -3.16
N GLY A 142 22.56 4.76 -2.09
CA GLY A 142 21.24 5.07 -1.58
C GLY A 142 20.93 4.22 -0.35
N VAL A 143 20.52 4.87 0.74
CA VAL A 143 20.18 4.18 1.98
C VAL A 143 18.76 3.64 1.88
N GLY A 144 18.62 2.32 1.94
CA GLY A 144 17.36 1.65 2.23
C GLY A 144 16.65 0.99 1.05
N LEU A 145 15.66 0.17 1.41
CA LEU A 145 14.83 -0.59 0.48
C LEU A 145 13.97 0.36 -0.36
N SER A 146 13.78 0.03 -1.64
CA SER A 146 12.84 0.74 -2.51
C SER A 146 11.91 -0.21 -3.25
N PRO A 147 10.72 0.25 -3.66
CA PRO A 147 9.86 -0.55 -4.51
C PRO A 147 10.48 -0.72 -5.91
N VAL A 148 10.59 -1.96 -6.36
CA VAL A 148 11.15 -2.31 -7.67
C VAL A 148 10.15 -2.97 -8.60
N PHE A 149 9.08 -3.55 -8.06
CA PHE A 149 8.08 -4.23 -8.88
C PHE A 149 6.69 -4.13 -8.25
N PHE A 150 5.68 -3.97 -9.10
CA PHE A 150 4.27 -3.86 -8.73
C PHE A 150 3.47 -4.87 -9.53
N ASP A 151 2.60 -5.60 -8.84
CA ASP A 151 1.66 -6.52 -9.46
C ASP A 151 0.32 -6.50 -8.71
N ALA A 152 -0.72 -7.02 -9.34
CA ALA A 152 -2.04 -7.18 -8.73
C ALA A 152 -2.67 -8.47 -9.25
N GLY A 153 -3.32 -9.21 -8.37
CA GLY A 153 -3.91 -10.49 -8.73
C GLY A 153 -4.49 -11.20 -7.52
N TYR A 154 -4.55 -12.52 -7.58
CA TYR A 154 -5.14 -13.33 -6.53
C TYR A 154 -4.07 -13.96 -5.64
N LEU A 155 -4.28 -13.87 -4.34
CA LEU A 155 -3.42 -14.41 -3.31
C LEU A 155 -4.18 -15.51 -2.57
N HIS A 156 -3.53 -16.64 -2.38
CA HIS A 156 -4.09 -17.79 -1.66
C HIS A 156 -3.01 -18.39 -0.76
N ALA A 157 -3.39 -18.73 0.46
CA ALA A 157 -2.54 -19.41 1.42
C ALA A 157 -3.18 -20.75 1.77
N SER A 158 -2.43 -21.84 1.66
CA SER A 158 -2.90 -23.18 2.03
C SER A 158 -1.73 -24.08 2.37
N LYS A 159 -1.85 -24.86 3.44
CA LYS A 159 -0.87 -25.89 3.85
C LYS A 159 0.58 -25.35 3.91
N GLY A 160 0.78 -24.16 4.49
CA GLY A 160 2.13 -23.58 4.62
C GLY A 160 2.74 -23.02 3.33
N ARG A 161 1.93 -22.93 2.28
CA ARG A 161 2.30 -22.40 0.97
C ARG A 161 1.52 -21.13 0.67
N LEU A 162 2.21 -20.09 0.23
CA LEU A 162 1.62 -18.89 -0.31
C LEU A 162 1.70 -18.92 -1.83
N GLU A 163 0.57 -18.74 -2.50
CA GLU A 163 0.49 -18.65 -3.95
C GLU A 163 -0.06 -17.29 -4.35
N PHE A 164 0.72 -16.57 -5.14
CA PHE A 164 0.31 -15.31 -5.74
C PHE A 164 0.23 -15.48 -7.25
N ASN A 165 -0.99 -15.44 -7.78
CA ASN A 165 -1.27 -15.39 -9.20
C ASN A 165 -1.55 -13.94 -9.60
N GLY A 166 -0.48 -13.21 -9.89
CA GLY A 166 -0.48 -11.83 -10.36
C GLY A 166 -0.79 -11.70 -11.84
N ALA A 167 -1.14 -10.49 -12.26
CA ALA A 167 -1.34 -10.15 -13.66
C ALA A 167 -0.07 -10.28 -14.51
N LEU A 168 1.10 -10.18 -13.87
CA LEU A 168 2.40 -10.24 -14.54
C LEU A 168 3.22 -11.45 -14.12
N THR A 169 3.02 -11.95 -12.90
CA THR A 169 3.85 -13.02 -12.33
C THR A 169 3.04 -14.04 -11.57
N ARG A 170 3.43 -15.31 -11.70
CA ARG A 170 2.98 -16.40 -10.83
C ARG A 170 4.10 -16.75 -9.89
N GLN A 171 3.86 -16.61 -8.60
CA GLN A 171 4.86 -16.84 -7.56
C GLN A 171 4.30 -17.76 -6.51
N SER A 172 5.15 -18.64 -6.02
CA SER A 172 4.81 -19.53 -4.93
C SER A 172 5.95 -19.59 -3.93
N TYR A 173 5.60 -19.50 -2.66
CA TYR A 173 6.54 -19.45 -1.56
C TYR A 173 6.13 -20.49 -0.52
N LEU A 174 7.06 -21.37 -0.18
CA LEU A 174 6.92 -22.27 0.97
C LEU A 174 7.44 -21.56 2.22
N LEU A 175 7.02 -22.01 3.40
CA LEU A 175 7.49 -21.45 4.68
C LEU A 175 9.02 -21.44 4.80
N VAL A 176 9.71 -22.44 4.23
CA VAL A 176 11.18 -22.53 4.19
C VAL A 176 11.85 -21.43 3.37
N ASP A 177 11.13 -20.82 2.43
CA ASP A 177 11.62 -19.71 1.61
C ASP A 177 11.50 -18.36 2.34
N LEU A 178 10.82 -18.34 3.50
CA LEU A 178 10.48 -17.14 4.24
C LEU A 178 11.37 -16.98 5.47
N GLN A 179 12.02 -15.84 5.59
CA GLN A 179 12.75 -15.47 6.80
C GLN A 179 11.81 -14.92 7.87
N ARG A 180 10.83 -14.10 7.46
CA ARG A 180 9.94 -13.41 8.39
C ARG A 180 8.62 -13.02 7.71
N ILE A 181 7.53 -13.13 8.46
CA ILE A 181 6.22 -12.60 8.10
C ILE A 181 5.85 -11.53 9.12
N GLU A 182 5.41 -10.36 8.66
CA GLU A 182 5.02 -9.27 9.56
C GLU A 182 3.72 -8.61 9.15
N LYS A 183 2.87 -8.34 10.14
CA LYS A 183 1.63 -7.57 9.98
C LYS A 183 2.00 -6.08 9.90
N LEU A 184 1.61 -5.42 8.80
CA LEU A 184 1.90 -4.00 8.58
C LEU A 184 0.73 -3.10 8.94
N SER A 185 -0.45 -3.49 8.50
CA SER A 185 -1.70 -2.73 8.66
C SER A 185 -2.86 -3.69 8.64
N SER A 186 -4.05 -3.21 8.99
CA SER A 186 -5.30 -3.97 8.90
C SER A 186 -5.48 -4.71 7.58
N ASP A 187 -5.04 -4.11 6.48
CA ASP A 187 -5.19 -4.60 5.12
C ASP A 187 -3.90 -5.15 4.51
N GLY A 188 -2.81 -5.27 5.27
CA GLY A 188 -1.52 -5.59 4.67
C GLY A 188 -0.54 -6.31 5.57
N PHE A 189 0.26 -7.15 4.94
CA PHE A 189 1.36 -7.86 5.56
C PHE A 189 2.57 -7.84 4.63
N ARG A 190 3.76 -8.02 5.21
CA ARG A 190 5.00 -8.18 4.46
C ARG A 190 5.60 -9.53 4.72
N ILE A 191 6.28 -10.03 3.70
CA ILE A 191 7.10 -11.23 3.76
C ILE A 191 8.52 -10.83 3.39
N VAL A 192 9.46 -11.24 4.22
CA VAL A 192 10.90 -11.14 3.97
C VAL A 192 11.37 -12.50 3.51
N LEU A 193 11.98 -12.55 2.33
CA LEU A 193 12.46 -13.79 1.72
C LEU A 193 13.83 -14.16 2.30
N ALA A 194 14.06 -15.45 2.52
CA ALA A 194 15.34 -15.95 3.00
C ALA A 194 16.47 -15.75 1.98
N LYS A 195 16.14 -15.79 0.69
CA LYS A 195 17.04 -15.45 -0.42
C LYS A 195 16.32 -14.53 -1.40
N PRO A 196 17.00 -13.51 -1.96
CA PRO A 196 16.40 -12.67 -2.99
C PRO A 196 15.93 -13.52 -4.17
N SER A 197 14.67 -13.33 -4.59
CA SER A 197 14.04 -14.16 -5.62
C SER A 197 13.08 -13.37 -6.49
N GLY A 198 12.68 -13.95 -7.62
CA GLY A 198 11.75 -13.37 -8.57
C GLY A 198 12.30 -12.18 -9.36
N PRO A 199 11.43 -11.36 -9.98
CA PRO A 199 11.86 -10.23 -10.78
C PRO A 199 12.60 -9.21 -9.91
N CYS A 200 13.70 -8.66 -10.45
CA CYS A 200 14.49 -7.61 -9.83
C CYS A 200 15.13 -7.96 -8.46
N GLN A 201 15.48 -9.24 -8.22
CA GLN A 201 16.11 -9.70 -6.96
C GLN A 201 15.36 -9.17 -5.73
N THR A 202 14.09 -9.52 -5.63
CA THR A 202 13.20 -9.01 -4.59
C THR A 202 13.60 -9.60 -3.23
N GLU A 203 13.73 -8.74 -2.22
CA GLU A 203 14.00 -9.13 -0.83
C GLU A 203 12.72 -9.15 0.01
N ILE A 204 11.79 -8.21 -0.26
CA ILE A 204 10.57 -8.05 0.52
C ILE A 204 9.37 -7.94 -0.40
N LEU A 205 8.34 -8.72 -0.11
CA LEU A 205 7.03 -8.63 -0.74
C LEU A 205 6.04 -8.00 0.24
N LYS A 206 5.39 -6.92 -0.17
CA LYS A 206 4.30 -6.31 0.60
C LYS A 206 2.99 -6.58 -0.10
N PHE A 207 2.13 -7.35 0.55
CA PHE A 207 0.78 -7.63 0.08
C PHE A 207 -0.22 -6.70 0.76
N ARG A 208 -1.16 -6.17 -0.03
CA ARG A 208 -2.32 -5.45 0.47
C ARG A 208 -3.61 -6.12 -0.01
N LEU A 209 -4.35 -6.68 0.94
CA LEU A 209 -5.69 -7.24 0.77
C LEU A 209 -6.68 -6.07 0.80
N LYS A 210 -7.10 -5.60 -0.37
CA LYS A 210 -8.05 -4.49 -0.43
C LYS A 210 -9.48 -5.02 -0.51
N TYR A 211 -10.36 -4.34 0.20
CA TYR A 211 -11.81 -4.45 0.05
C TYR A 211 -12.37 -3.05 -0.17
N GLN A 212 -13.54 -2.96 -0.79
CA GLN A 212 -14.20 -1.70 -1.10
C GLN A 212 -14.58 -0.92 0.17
N PHE A 213 -14.97 -1.62 1.22
CA PHE A 213 -15.42 -1.05 2.48
C PHE A 213 -14.73 -1.73 3.65
N TYR A 214 -14.29 -0.91 4.60
CA TYR A 214 -13.81 -1.29 5.93
C TYR A 214 -12.51 -2.15 6.00
N PRO A 215 -11.52 -1.68 6.78
CA PRO A 215 -10.30 -2.45 7.04
C PRO A 215 -10.50 -3.70 7.92
N PHE A 216 -11.69 -3.93 8.50
CA PHE A 216 -11.90 -5.03 9.45
C PHE A 216 -12.01 -6.39 8.77
N LYS A 217 -12.67 -6.48 7.60
CA LYS A 217 -12.74 -7.74 6.86
C LYS A 217 -11.37 -8.17 6.36
N SER A 218 -10.59 -7.24 5.81
CA SER A 218 -9.20 -7.53 5.41
C SER A 218 -8.31 -7.94 6.58
N ARG A 219 -8.58 -7.46 7.79
CA ARG A 219 -7.84 -7.85 8.99
C ARG A 219 -8.02 -9.33 9.32
N ILE A 220 -9.27 -9.80 9.35
CA ILE A 220 -9.60 -11.21 9.62
C ILE A 220 -8.95 -12.10 8.57
N GLU A 221 -9.11 -11.74 7.30
CA GLU A 221 -8.58 -12.51 6.17
C GLU A 221 -7.04 -12.52 6.12
N ARG A 222 -6.41 -11.39 6.43
CA ARG A 222 -4.95 -11.31 6.61
C ARG A 222 -4.49 -12.23 7.73
N ASP A 223 -5.18 -12.19 8.87
CA ASP A 223 -4.81 -12.98 10.04
C ASP A 223 -5.01 -14.48 9.76
N ARG A 224 -6.08 -14.85 9.07
CA ARG A 224 -6.34 -16.21 8.58
C ARG A 224 -5.25 -16.68 7.61
N MET A 225 -4.87 -15.88 6.62
CA MET A 225 -3.80 -16.22 5.69
C MET A 225 -2.46 -16.43 6.42
N ILE A 226 -2.09 -15.52 7.33
CA ILE A 226 -0.87 -15.68 8.11
C ILE A 226 -0.91 -16.96 8.94
N TYR A 227 -2.05 -17.25 9.58
CA TYR A 227 -2.24 -18.47 10.36
C TYR A 227 -2.09 -19.72 9.49
N GLN A 228 -2.71 -19.78 8.30
CA GLN A 228 -2.58 -20.91 7.37
C GLN A 228 -1.15 -21.11 6.84
N LEU A 229 -0.34 -20.06 6.81
CA LEU A 229 1.08 -20.15 6.45
C LEU A 229 1.92 -20.67 7.61
N THR A 230 1.65 -20.25 8.84
CA THR A 230 2.44 -20.65 10.02
C THR A 230 2.02 -21.99 10.60
N ASN A 231 0.75 -22.37 10.46
CA ASN A 231 0.16 -23.59 11.01
C ASN A 231 -0.45 -24.44 9.89
N PRO A 232 0.38 -25.10 9.05
CA PRO A 232 -0.07 -25.80 7.84
C PRO A 232 -0.99 -27.00 8.09
N ASN A 233 -0.97 -27.54 9.31
CA ASN A 233 -1.67 -28.78 9.69
C ASN A 233 -2.98 -28.53 10.46
N GLU A 234 -3.31 -27.28 10.78
CA GLU A 234 -4.52 -26.92 11.52
C GLU A 234 -5.51 -26.22 10.58
N GLU A 235 -6.74 -26.73 10.51
CA GLU A 235 -7.82 -25.98 9.86
C GLU A 235 -8.20 -24.78 10.73
N PRO A 236 -8.35 -23.58 10.14
CA PRO A 236 -8.73 -22.40 10.91
C PRO A 236 -10.16 -22.56 11.44
N ALA A 237 -10.31 -22.47 12.77
CA ALA A 237 -11.59 -22.43 13.47
C ALA A 237 -12.43 -21.19 13.11
#